data_AF-A0A223KT22-F1
#
_entry.id   AF-A0A223KT22-F1
#
_cell.length_a   1.000
_cell.length_b   1.000
_cell.length_c   1.000
_cell.angle_alpha   90.00
_cell.angle_beta   90.00
_cell.angle_gamma   90.00
#
_symmetry.space_group_name_H-M   'P 1'
#
loop_
_entity.id
_entity.type
_entity.pdbx_description
1 polymer ?
#
loop_
_entity_poly.entity_id
_entity_poly.type
_entity_poly.pdbx_seq_one_letter_code
_entity_poly.pdbx_strand_id
1 'polypeptide(L)'
;MFLENLKNQLHHNQSLFIGEETAFRSAILIPLIQVDDEWHILFEVRSFKMRRQPGDISFPGGRIDATDDSPLAAALRETYEELGVLPNKVNVIGGLSPYVASPTFVVYPFVAAVDYKEIIQCYNKEEVEEVFTIPVKWLLNYKPDMHLVTVELKPSLDFPFDKIVNGTNYQWGTRSVEEWFYYYDKYTIWGLTARILKHFIHILKMDK
;
A
#
# COMPACT_ATOMS: atom_id res chain seq x y z
N MET A 1 15.80 11.00 -38.28
CA MET A 1 15.42 9.61 -37.93
C MET A 1 15.66 9.23 -36.47
N PHE A 2 16.90 9.17 -35.93
CA PHE A 2 17.10 8.76 -34.51
C PHE A 2 16.33 9.63 -33.50
N LEU A 3 16.48 10.96 -33.58
CA LEU A 3 15.81 11.88 -32.65
C LEU A 3 14.28 11.87 -32.78
N GLU A 4 13.73 11.62 -33.97
CA GLU A 4 12.27 11.51 -34.17
C GLU A 4 11.74 10.20 -33.62
N ASN A 5 12.47 9.09 -33.82
CA ASN A 5 12.11 7.80 -33.23
C ASN A 5 12.17 7.87 -31.69
N LEU A 6 13.22 8.49 -31.14
CA LEU A 6 13.33 8.70 -29.70
C LEU A 6 12.17 9.55 -29.16
N LYS A 7 11.80 10.64 -29.83
CA LYS A 7 10.63 11.44 -29.43
C LYS A 7 9.36 10.59 -29.38
N ASN A 8 9.08 9.81 -30.42
CA ASN A 8 7.90 8.94 -30.45
C ASN A 8 7.93 7.90 -29.33
N GLN A 9 9.09 7.30 -29.05
CA GLN A 9 9.27 6.35 -27.94
C GLN A 9 9.07 7.00 -26.57
N LEU A 10 9.53 8.24 -26.37
CA LEU A 10 9.36 8.94 -25.10
C LEU A 10 7.92 9.43 -24.87
N HIS A 11 7.12 9.59 -25.94
CA HIS A 11 5.71 9.99 -25.85
C HIS A 11 4.74 8.82 -25.63
N HIS A 12 5.22 7.58 -25.69
CA HIS A 12 4.37 6.39 -25.57
C HIS A 12 4.90 5.39 -24.56
N ASN A 13 4.00 4.88 -23.73
CA ASN A 13 4.21 3.68 -22.92
C ASN A 13 5.38 3.75 -21.92
N GLN A 14 5.58 4.91 -21.28
CA GLN A 14 6.52 5.01 -20.18
C GLN A 14 5.91 4.47 -18.89
N SER A 15 6.70 3.68 -18.18
CA SER A 15 6.43 3.33 -16.79
C SER A 15 6.31 4.59 -15.93
N LEU A 16 5.51 4.50 -14.87
CA LEU A 16 5.29 5.61 -13.94
C LEU A 16 6.58 6.01 -13.20
N PHE A 17 7.50 5.06 -13.05
CA PHE A 17 8.83 5.25 -12.50
C PHE A 17 9.78 4.18 -13.06
N ILE A 18 11.09 4.45 -13.03
CA ILE A 18 12.10 3.50 -13.49
C ILE A 18 12.12 2.28 -12.57
N GLY A 19 12.01 1.07 -13.14
CA GLY A 19 12.03 -0.20 -12.43
C GLY A 19 10.65 -0.77 -12.12
N GLU A 20 9.56 -0.08 -12.49
CA GLU A 20 8.18 -0.56 -12.31
C GLU A 20 7.95 -1.98 -12.88
N GLU A 21 8.56 -2.28 -14.01
CA GLU A 21 8.46 -3.56 -14.72
C GLU A 21 9.13 -4.73 -13.98
N THR A 22 10.10 -4.44 -13.11
CA THR A 22 10.80 -5.45 -12.29
C THR A 22 10.39 -5.43 -10.82
N ALA A 23 9.71 -4.37 -10.39
CA ALA A 23 9.25 -4.24 -9.02
C ALA A 23 8.18 -5.28 -8.69
N PHE A 24 8.18 -5.74 -7.44
CA PHE A 24 7.00 -6.34 -6.85
C PHE A 24 5.91 -5.26 -6.78
N ARG A 25 4.77 -5.52 -7.40
CA ARG A 25 3.64 -4.58 -7.46
C ARG A 25 2.47 -5.15 -6.69
N SER A 26 1.87 -4.33 -5.83
CA SER A 26 0.65 -4.65 -5.10
C SER A 26 -0.38 -3.54 -5.27
N ALA A 27 -1.66 -3.84 -5.14
CA ALA A 27 -2.72 -2.86 -5.14
C ALA A 27 -3.62 -3.05 -3.93
N ILE A 28 -4.05 -1.95 -3.32
CA ILE A 28 -4.88 -1.96 -2.12
C ILE A 28 -6.10 -1.07 -2.28
N LEU A 29 -7.16 -1.39 -1.54
CA LEU A 29 -8.35 -0.59 -1.43
C LEU A 29 -8.41 0.05 -0.03
N ILE A 30 -8.56 1.36 0.04
CA ILE A 30 -8.90 2.12 1.25
C ILE A 30 -10.43 2.19 1.31
N PRO A 31 -11.10 1.33 2.11
CA PRO A 31 -12.54 1.21 2.06
C PRO A 31 -13.17 2.23 3.02
N LEU A 32 -13.95 3.15 2.45
CA LEU A 32 -14.82 4.06 3.19
C LEU A 32 -16.17 3.40 3.39
N ILE A 33 -16.62 3.32 4.63
CA ILE A 33 -17.89 2.70 4.98
C ILE A 33 -18.68 3.62 5.92
N GLN A 34 -20.01 3.47 5.94
CA GLN A 34 -20.85 4.15 6.93
C GLN A 34 -21.15 3.21 8.11
N VAL A 35 -20.88 3.69 9.32
CA VAL A 35 -21.23 3.06 10.59
C VAL A 35 -21.95 4.11 11.42
N ASP A 36 -23.19 3.84 11.83
CA ASP A 36 -24.02 4.77 12.61
C ASP A 36 -24.05 6.20 12.04
N ASP A 37 -24.25 6.32 10.72
CA ASP A 37 -24.25 7.56 9.94
C ASP A 37 -22.93 8.36 9.91
N GLU A 38 -21.82 7.80 10.42
CA GLU A 38 -20.48 8.38 10.32
C GLU A 38 -19.59 7.62 9.30
N TRP A 39 -18.72 8.35 8.61
CA TRP A 39 -17.74 7.75 7.70
C TRP A 39 -16.55 7.18 8.46
N HIS A 40 -16.24 5.92 8.19
CA HIS A 40 -15.13 5.17 8.75
C HIS A 40 -14.21 4.66 7.65
N ILE A 41 -12.95 4.42 8.01
CA ILE A 41 -12.03 3.61 7.19
C ILE A 41 -11.99 2.21 7.77
N LEU A 42 -12.18 1.19 6.91
CA LEU A 42 -12.06 -0.21 7.30
C LEU A 42 -10.61 -0.70 7.18
N PHE A 43 -10.22 -1.52 8.15
CA PHE A 43 -8.95 -2.22 8.20
C PHE A 43 -9.19 -3.70 8.51
N GLU A 44 -8.19 -4.51 8.18
CA GLU A 44 -8.13 -5.92 8.51
C GLU A 44 -6.90 -6.21 9.38
N VAL A 45 -7.03 -7.21 10.23
CA VAL A 45 -5.91 -7.87 10.89
C VAL A 45 -5.62 -9.14 10.09
N ARG A 46 -4.40 -9.25 9.59
CA ARG A 46 -3.97 -10.41 8.80
C ARG A 46 -3.98 -11.67 9.65
N SER A 47 -4.47 -12.78 9.09
CA SER A 47 -4.53 -14.07 9.76
C SER A 47 -3.16 -14.49 10.28
N PHE A 48 -3.12 -15.01 11.51
CA PHE A 48 -1.88 -15.52 12.10
C PHE A 48 -1.33 -16.75 11.38
N LYS A 49 -2.12 -17.37 10.49
CA LYS A 49 -1.71 -18.50 9.66
C LYS A 49 -0.90 -18.08 8.43
N MET A 50 -0.90 -16.79 8.08
CA MET A 50 -0.23 -16.30 6.88
C MET A 50 1.29 -16.39 6.99
N ARG A 51 1.95 -16.70 5.87
CA ARG A 51 3.41 -16.77 5.80
C ARG A 51 4.10 -15.41 5.92
N ARG A 52 3.42 -14.34 5.53
CA ARG A 52 3.94 -12.97 5.50
C ARG A 52 3.11 -12.08 6.41
N GLN A 53 3.80 -11.38 7.30
CA GLN A 53 3.22 -10.37 8.19
C GLN A 53 1.96 -10.86 8.94
N PRO A 54 2.02 -12.01 9.63
CA PRO A 54 0.89 -12.51 10.40
C PRO A 54 0.54 -11.53 11.52
N GLY A 55 -0.74 -11.18 11.65
CA GLY A 55 -1.25 -10.25 12.68
C GLY A 55 -1.01 -8.77 12.41
N ASP A 56 -0.31 -8.40 11.33
CA ASP A 56 -0.18 -6.98 10.95
C ASP A 56 -1.53 -6.42 10.49
N ILE A 57 -1.69 -5.10 10.63
CA ILE A 57 -2.88 -4.39 10.17
C ILE A 57 -2.66 -3.88 8.76
N SER A 58 -3.58 -4.21 7.86
CA SER A 58 -3.57 -3.81 6.46
C SER A 58 -4.89 -3.21 6.01
N PHE A 59 -4.81 -2.55 4.86
CA PHE A 59 -5.95 -2.41 3.97
C PHE A 59 -6.11 -3.70 3.16
N PRO A 60 -7.34 -4.06 2.73
CA PRO A 60 -7.52 -5.17 1.82
C PRO A 60 -6.76 -4.93 0.52
N GLY A 61 -6.14 -5.98 0.00
CA GLY A 61 -5.31 -5.91 -1.19
C GLY A 61 -4.08 -6.79 -1.14
N GLY A 62 -3.50 -6.99 -2.31
CA GLY A 62 -2.42 -7.94 -2.48
C GLY A 62 -1.64 -7.72 -3.76
N ARG A 63 -0.98 -8.77 -4.21
CA ARG A 63 -0.08 -8.72 -5.37
C ARG A 63 -0.90 -8.49 -6.64
N ILE A 64 -0.35 -7.70 -7.57
CA ILE A 64 -0.87 -7.63 -8.93
C ILE A 64 -0.39 -8.87 -9.69
N ASP A 65 -1.34 -9.68 -10.14
CA ASP A 65 -1.10 -10.88 -10.93
C ASP A 65 -1.05 -10.57 -12.43
N ALA A 66 -0.44 -11.47 -13.20
CA ALA A 66 -0.31 -11.31 -14.65
C ALA A 66 -1.67 -11.36 -15.38
N THR A 67 -2.70 -11.87 -14.72
CA THR A 67 -4.08 -11.93 -15.23
C THR A 67 -4.91 -10.70 -14.86
N ASP A 68 -4.41 -9.80 -14.01
CA ASP A 68 -5.13 -8.59 -13.65
C ASP A 68 -4.98 -7.55 -14.78
N ASP A 69 -6.11 -7.09 -15.32
CA ASP A 69 -6.14 -6.10 -16.41
C ASP A 69 -5.60 -4.72 -16.00
N SER A 70 -5.57 -4.44 -14.69
CA SER A 70 -5.06 -3.19 -14.12
C SER A 70 -4.74 -3.34 -12.63
N PRO A 71 -4.00 -2.39 -12.02
CA PRO A 71 -3.85 -2.35 -10.56
C PRO A 71 -5.18 -2.26 -9.81
N LEU A 72 -6.17 -1.55 -10.36
CA LEU A 72 -7.50 -1.48 -9.74
C LEU A 72 -8.20 -2.85 -9.77
N ALA A 73 -8.07 -3.60 -10.86
CA ALA A 73 -8.63 -4.95 -10.95
C ALA A 73 -8.04 -5.88 -9.87
N ALA A 74 -6.73 -5.79 -9.64
CA ALA A 74 -6.06 -6.52 -8.56
C ALA A 74 -6.63 -6.13 -7.17
N ALA A 75 -6.75 -4.83 -6.86
CA ALA A 75 -7.30 -4.39 -5.59
C ALA A 75 -8.74 -4.90 -5.37
N LEU A 76 -9.59 -4.89 -6.40
CA LEU A 76 -10.96 -5.38 -6.32
C LEU A 76 -11.03 -6.91 -6.17
N ARG A 77 -10.18 -7.66 -6.87
CA ARG A 77 -10.06 -9.12 -6.75
C ARG A 77 -9.66 -9.51 -5.34
N GLU A 78 -8.58 -8.92 -4.82
CA GLU A 78 -8.07 -9.21 -3.48
C GLU A 78 -9.10 -8.81 -2.41
N THR A 79 -9.77 -7.65 -2.56
CA THR A 79 -10.87 -7.26 -1.64
C THR A 79 -12.02 -8.27 -1.66
N TYR A 80 -12.33 -8.86 -2.82
CA TYR A 80 -13.32 -9.92 -2.90
C TYR A 80 -12.85 -11.23 -2.25
N GLU A 81 -11.59 -11.62 -2.44
CA GLU A 81 -11.00 -12.82 -1.83
C GLU A 81 -10.92 -12.71 -0.30
N GLU A 82 -10.48 -11.56 0.21
CA GLU A 82 -10.29 -11.30 1.64
C GLU A 82 -11.60 -11.01 2.36
N LEU A 83 -12.45 -10.12 1.80
CA LEU A 83 -13.65 -9.60 2.48
C LEU A 83 -14.98 -10.09 1.90
N GLY A 84 -14.98 -10.82 0.78
CA GLY A 84 -16.19 -11.30 0.12
C GLY A 84 -16.96 -10.23 -0.65
N VAL A 85 -16.44 -9.00 -0.75
CA VAL A 85 -17.14 -7.88 -1.40
C VAL A 85 -17.04 -8.00 -2.92
N LEU A 86 -18.17 -8.22 -3.58
CA LEU A 86 -18.19 -8.31 -5.04
C LEU A 86 -17.71 -6.99 -5.69
N PRO A 87 -16.90 -7.03 -6.76
CA PRO A 87 -16.38 -5.82 -7.39
C PRO A 87 -17.45 -4.80 -7.82
N ASN A 88 -18.64 -5.26 -8.22
CA ASN A 88 -19.76 -4.39 -8.59
C ASN A 88 -20.47 -3.72 -7.41
N LYS A 89 -20.13 -4.07 -6.17
CA LYS A 89 -20.58 -3.44 -4.93
C LYS A 89 -19.60 -2.40 -4.40
N VAL A 90 -18.43 -2.28 -5.04
CA VAL A 90 -17.39 -1.30 -4.68
C VAL A 90 -17.57 -0.05 -5.53
N ASN A 91 -17.92 1.07 -4.90
CA ASN A 91 -18.00 2.36 -5.58
C ASN A 91 -16.64 3.06 -5.53
N VAL A 92 -15.83 2.87 -6.57
CA VAL A 92 -14.48 3.45 -6.67
C VAL A 92 -14.56 4.98 -6.82
N ILE A 93 -13.93 5.70 -5.90
CA ILE A 93 -13.91 7.17 -5.88
C ILE A 93 -12.70 7.68 -6.68
N GLY A 94 -11.54 7.06 -6.51
CA GLY A 94 -10.32 7.46 -7.21
C GLY A 94 -9.05 6.73 -6.72
N GLY A 95 -7.95 6.94 -7.42
CA GLY A 95 -6.63 6.42 -7.05
C GLY A 95 -5.78 7.48 -6.34
N LEU A 96 -4.97 7.06 -5.38
CA LEU A 96 -3.86 7.86 -4.87
C LEU A 96 -2.63 7.71 -5.79
N SER A 97 -1.64 8.58 -5.65
CA SER A 97 -0.35 8.38 -6.29
C SER A 97 0.27 7.05 -5.84
N PRO A 98 0.92 6.27 -6.73
CA PRO A 98 1.59 5.05 -6.35
C PRO A 98 2.63 5.32 -5.27
N TYR A 99 2.65 4.46 -4.26
CA TYR A 99 3.62 4.54 -3.20
C TYR A 99 4.81 3.62 -3.50
N VAL A 100 5.95 4.22 -3.83
CA VAL A 100 7.22 3.51 -4.02
C VAL A 100 7.87 3.26 -2.66
N ALA A 101 7.64 2.07 -2.10
CA ALA A 101 8.21 1.67 -0.81
C ALA A 101 9.73 1.42 -0.91
N SER A 102 10.18 0.89 -2.05
CA SER A 102 11.60 0.70 -2.40
C SER A 102 11.75 0.59 -3.92
N PRO A 103 12.99 0.59 -4.47
CA PRO A 103 13.21 0.38 -5.91
C PRO A 103 12.59 -0.91 -6.47
N THR A 104 12.30 -1.89 -5.61
CA THR A 104 11.76 -3.20 -5.99
C THR A 104 10.36 -3.45 -5.44
N PHE A 105 9.70 -2.45 -4.84
CA PHE A 105 8.36 -2.64 -4.26
C PHE A 105 7.51 -1.37 -4.36
N VAL A 106 6.38 -1.47 -5.06
CA VAL A 106 5.39 -0.39 -5.24
C VAL A 106 3.97 -0.84 -4.91
N VAL A 107 3.23 0.05 -4.27
CA VAL A 107 1.82 -0.13 -3.91
C VAL A 107 0.94 0.87 -4.66
N TYR A 108 -0.18 0.44 -5.24
CA TYR A 108 -1.17 1.27 -5.92
C TYR A 108 -2.45 1.38 -5.04
N PRO A 109 -2.66 2.50 -4.33
CA PRO A 109 -3.82 2.65 -3.45
C PRO A 109 -5.03 3.23 -4.18
N PHE A 110 -6.21 2.66 -3.93
CA PHE A 110 -7.49 3.15 -4.44
C PHE A 110 -8.44 3.42 -3.29
N VAL A 111 -9.20 4.51 -3.35
CA VAL A 111 -10.22 4.86 -2.37
C VAL A 111 -11.59 4.48 -2.94
N ALA A 112 -12.40 3.79 -2.16
CA ALA A 112 -13.74 3.41 -2.59
C ALA A 112 -14.73 3.45 -1.43
N ALA A 113 -16.00 3.73 -1.73
CA ALA A 113 -17.10 3.55 -0.80
C ALA A 113 -17.65 2.12 -0.92
N VAL A 114 -17.90 1.48 0.22
CA VAL A 114 -18.46 0.13 0.30
C VAL A 114 -19.59 0.12 1.33
N ASP A 115 -20.72 -0.52 1.03
CA ASP A 115 -21.78 -0.72 2.02
C ASP A 115 -21.27 -1.69 3.10
N TYR A 116 -21.30 -1.27 4.36
CA TYR A 116 -20.81 -2.05 5.48
C TYR A 116 -21.50 -3.42 5.58
N LYS A 117 -22.77 -3.52 5.15
CA LYS A 117 -23.53 -4.79 5.14
C LYS A 117 -22.92 -5.87 4.26
N GLU A 118 -22.13 -5.49 3.26
CA GLU A 118 -21.48 -6.43 2.34
C GLU A 118 -20.23 -7.08 2.96
N ILE A 119 -19.66 -6.52 4.03
CA ILE A 119 -18.32 -6.89 4.55
C ILE A 119 -18.37 -7.80 5.80
N ILE A 120 -19.44 -7.74 6.59
CA ILE A 120 -19.42 -8.29 7.96
C ILE A 120 -19.70 -9.79 8.03
N GLN A 121 -20.18 -10.43 6.97
CA GLN A 121 -20.75 -11.78 7.09
C GLN A 121 -19.85 -12.92 6.58
N CYS A 122 -18.82 -12.66 5.75
CA CYS A 122 -18.17 -13.73 4.96
C CYS A 122 -16.66 -13.51 4.64
N TYR A 123 -15.87 -12.83 5.48
CA TYR A 123 -14.43 -12.65 5.20
C TYR A 123 -13.62 -13.95 5.38
N ASN A 124 -12.58 -14.14 4.57
CA ASN A 124 -11.80 -15.36 4.49
C ASN A 124 -10.88 -15.52 5.71
N LYS A 125 -11.20 -16.44 6.62
CA LYS A 125 -10.44 -16.67 7.87
C LYS A 125 -9.02 -17.25 7.67
N GLU A 126 -8.67 -17.70 6.47
CA GLU A 126 -7.29 -18.09 6.16
C GLU A 126 -6.39 -16.88 5.92
N GLU A 127 -6.97 -15.71 5.62
CA GLU A 127 -6.23 -14.49 5.27
C GLU A 127 -6.52 -13.34 6.23
N VAL A 128 -7.73 -13.28 6.78
CA VAL A 128 -8.20 -12.21 7.67
C VAL A 128 -8.64 -12.78 9.02
N GLU A 129 -7.98 -12.36 10.10
CA GLU A 129 -8.34 -12.73 11.46
C GLU A 129 -9.59 -11.97 11.92
N GLU A 130 -9.55 -10.64 11.81
CA GLU A 130 -10.63 -9.73 12.20
C GLU A 130 -10.66 -8.49 11.30
N VAL A 131 -11.83 -7.86 11.22
CA VAL A 131 -12.01 -6.56 10.58
C VAL A 131 -12.43 -5.54 11.63
N PHE A 132 -11.93 -4.32 11.51
CA PHE A 132 -12.31 -3.22 12.39
C PHE A 132 -12.30 -1.91 11.61
N THR A 133 -12.83 -0.85 12.22
CA THR A 133 -13.02 0.42 11.53
C THR A 133 -12.62 1.57 12.43
N ILE A 134 -12.11 2.65 11.83
CA ILE A 134 -11.77 3.87 12.56
C ILE A 134 -12.57 5.03 11.96
N PRO A 135 -13.28 5.84 12.78
CA PRO A 135 -13.98 7.02 12.28
C PRO A 135 -13.00 7.97 11.58
N VAL A 136 -13.35 8.44 10.38
CA VAL A 136 -12.56 9.42 9.63
C VAL A 136 -12.37 10.69 10.46
N LYS A 137 -13.42 11.12 11.17
CA LYS A 137 -13.37 12.26 12.08
C LYS A 137 -12.35 12.09 13.20
N TRP A 138 -12.21 10.88 13.74
CA TRP A 138 -11.19 10.58 14.74
C TRP A 138 -9.79 10.70 14.12
N LEU A 139 -9.56 10.07 12.95
CA LEU A 139 -8.27 10.09 12.24
C LEU A 139 -7.83 11.51 11.85
N LEU A 140 -8.77 12.38 11.47
CA LEU A 140 -8.48 13.78 11.16
C LEU A 140 -7.94 14.56 12.35
N ASN A 141 -8.37 14.22 13.57
CA ASN A 141 -7.97 14.90 14.80
C ASN A 141 -6.82 14.20 15.54
N TYR A 142 -6.49 12.97 15.16
CA TYR A 142 -5.40 12.21 15.77
C TYR A 142 -4.03 12.67 15.27
N LYS A 143 -3.05 12.71 16.18
CA LYS A 143 -1.64 12.97 15.86
C LYS A 143 -0.86 11.67 15.99
N PRO A 144 -0.41 11.06 14.87
CA PRO A 144 0.38 9.83 14.92
C PRO A 144 1.79 10.07 15.46
N ASP A 145 2.36 9.03 16.06
CA ASP A 145 3.77 9.02 16.45
C ASP A 145 4.65 8.74 15.24
N MET A 146 5.85 9.33 15.22
CA MET A 146 6.83 9.18 14.16
C MET A 146 8.18 8.82 14.76
N HIS A 147 8.79 7.79 14.21
CA HIS A 147 10.13 7.35 14.56
C HIS A 147 11.00 7.20 13.31
N LEU A 148 12.28 7.53 13.43
CA LEU A 148 13.25 7.32 12.36
C LEU A 148 13.87 5.93 12.51
N VAL A 149 13.87 5.16 11.43
CA VAL A 149 14.53 3.86 11.35
C VAL A 149 15.69 3.96 10.38
N THR A 150 16.89 3.60 10.84
CA THR A 150 18.08 3.56 9.99
C THR A 150 18.07 2.31 9.12
N VAL A 151 18.23 2.49 7.82
CA VAL A 151 18.36 1.45 6.81
C VAL A 151 19.81 1.40 6.35
N GLU A 152 20.46 0.27 6.66
CA GLU A 152 21.81 -0.04 6.19
C GLU A 152 21.75 -0.94 4.95
N LEU A 153 22.43 -0.52 3.89
CA LEU A 153 22.62 -1.37 2.71
C LEU A 153 23.80 -2.31 2.96
N LYS A 154 23.54 -3.61 2.82
CA LYS A 154 24.56 -4.66 2.93
C LYS A 154 24.59 -5.44 1.61
N PRO A 155 25.65 -5.28 0.81
CA PRO A 155 25.80 -6.06 -0.41
C PRO A 155 25.78 -7.57 -0.12
N SER A 156 25.30 -8.35 -1.09
CA SER A 156 25.40 -9.80 -1.03
C SER A 156 26.85 -10.27 -1.15
N LEU A 157 27.10 -11.53 -0.80
CA LEU A 157 28.45 -12.12 -0.83
C LEU A 157 29.08 -12.16 -2.24
N ASP A 158 28.25 -12.20 -3.28
CA ASP A 158 28.63 -12.24 -4.69
C ASP A 158 28.69 -10.86 -5.35
N PHE A 159 28.57 -9.78 -4.57
CA PHE A 159 28.64 -8.43 -5.10
C PHE A 159 30.03 -8.15 -5.72
N PRO A 160 30.11 -7.72 -6.99
CA PRO A 160 31.37 -7.62 -7.72
C PRO A 160 32.11 -6.32 -7.39
N PHE A 161 32.73 -6.29 -6.21
CA PHE A 161 33.50 -5.12 -5.75
C PHE A 161 34.64 -4.74 -6.69
N ASP A 162 35.21 -5.70 -7.43
CA ASP A 162 36.24 -5.45 -8.44
C ASP A 162 35.77 -4.54 -9.59
N LYS A 163 34.46 -4.41 -9.80
CA LYS A 163 33.86 -3.61 -10.88
C LYS A 163 33.52 -2.17 -10.49
N ILE A 164 33.67 -1.80 -9.21
CA ILE A 164 33.31 -0.47 -8.73
C ILE A 164 34.53 0.30 -8.21
N VAL A 165 34.48 1.62 -8.34
CA VAL A 165 35.48 2.49 -7.74
C VAL A 165 35.45 2.31 -6.22
N ASN A 166 36.64 2.26 -5.61
CA ASN A 166 36.88 1.97 -4.20
C ASN A 166 36.62 0.52 -3.76
N GLY A 167 36.10 -0.34 -4.64
CA GLY A 167 35.88 -1.76 -4.39
C GLY A 167 35.32 -2.06 -3.00
N THR A 168 36.01 -2.91 -2.25
CA THR A 168 35.61 -3.29 -0.88
C THR A 168 35.60 -2.14 0.13
N ASN A 169 36.23 -1.00 -0.19
CA ASN A 169 36.23 0.22 0.61
C ASN A 169 35.08 1.18 0.24
N TYR A 170 34.15 0.79 -0.64
CA TYR A 170 32.99 1.61 -0.98
C TYR A 170 32.13 1.87 0.28
N GLN A 171 31.85 3.14 0.55
CA GLN A 171 31.06 3.57 1.69
C GLN A 171 29.57 3.60 1.34
N TRP A 172 28.83 2.62 1.83
CA TRP A 172 27.38 2.58 1.68
C TRP A 172 26.74 3.65 2.57
N GLY A 173 25.97 4.54 1.96
CA GLY A 173 25.21 5.54 2.70
C GLY A 173 24.18 4.88 3.61
N THR A 174 24.11 5.33 4.85
CA THR A 174 22.97 5.06 5.74
C THR A 174 21.86 6.05 5.42
N ARG A 175 20.63 5.55 5.33
CA ARG A 175 19.44 6.40 5.14
C ARG A 175 18.46 6.15 6.27
N SER A 176 17.78 7.19 6.71
CA SER A 176 16.70 7.04 7.69
C SER A 176 15.36 7.10 6.96
N VAL A 177 14.44 6.20 7.33
CA VAL A 177 13.06 6.23 6.87
C VAL A 177 12.15 6.60 8.04
N GLU A 178 11.11 7.37 7.75
CA GLU A 178 10.05 7.67 8.73
C GLU A 178 9.08 6.50 8.82
N GLU A 179 8.94 5.96 10.03
CA GLU A 179 7.89 5.03 10.42
C GLU A 179 6.84 5.75 11.25
N TRP A 180 5.58 5.53 10.90
CA TRP A 180 4.43 6.22 11.48
C TRP A 180 3.55 5.22 12.24
N PHE A 181 2.98 5.64 13.37
CA PHE A 181 2.19 4.79 14.25
C PHE A 181 0.86 5.45 14.60
N TYR A 182 -0.23 4.71 14.38
CA TYR A 182 -1.57 5.07 14.84
C TYR A 182 -2.02 4.04 15.87
N TYR A 183 -2.42 4.52 17.04
CA TYR A 183 -2.96 3.68 18.11
C TYR A 183 -4.45 3.94 18.23
N TYR A 184 -5.26 2.90 18.06
CA TYR A 184 -6.71 2.99 18.19
C TYR A 184 -7.24 1.76 18.93
N ASP A 185 -7.77 1.96 20.13
CA ASP A 185 -8.16 0.87 21.03
C ASP A 185 -7.00 -0.14 21.24
N LYS A 186 -7.17 -1.40 20.86
CA LYS A 186 -6.13 -2.44 20.90
C LYS A 186 -5.23 -2.49 19.66
N TYR A 187 -5.53 -1.69 18.63
CA TYR A 187 -4.92 -1.79 17.31
C TYR A 187 -3.74 -0.83 17.14
N THR A 188 -2.64 -1.33 16.59
CA THR A 188 -1.47 -0.53 16.20
C THR A 188 -1.27 -0.60 14.69
N ILE A 189 -1.55 0.49 13.99
CA ILE A 189 -1.31 0.61 12.54
C ILE A 189 0.07 1.22 12.34
N TRP A 190 0.94 0.52 11.62
CA TRP A 190 2.31 0.93 11.39
C TRP A 190 2.77 0.56 9.96
N GLY A 191 4.01 0.89 9.61
CA GLY A 191 4.61 0.49 8.33
C GLY A 191 3.94 1.14 7.11
N LEU A 192 3.83 0.36 6.04
CA LEU A 192 3.27 0.82 4.75
C LEU A 192 1.82 1.30 4.90
N THR A 193 1.00 0.58 5.67
CA THR A 193 -0.40 0.94 5.96
C THR A 193 -0.48 2.32 6.60
N ALA A 194 0.33 2.59 7.63
CA ALA A 194 0.35 3.90 8.29
C ALA A 194 0.85 5.02 7.36
N ARG A 195 1.84 4.76 6.49
CA ARG A 195 2.33 5.76 5.53
C ARG A 195 1.27 6.12 4.49
N ILE A 196 0.56 5.14 3.95
CA ILE A 196 -0.54 5.36 3.00
C ILE A 196 -1.70 6.09 3.70
N LEU A 197 -2.08 5.65 4.90
CA LEU A 197 -3.11 6.30 5.72
C LEU A 197 -2.76 7.77 5.99
N LYS A 198 -1.52 8.06 6.40
CA LYS A 198 -1.05 9.42 6.64
C LYS A 198 -1.17 10.31 5.41
N HIS A 199 -0.87 9.78 4.21
CA HIS A 199 -1.04 10.51 2.97
C HIS A 199 -2.52 10.77 2.65
N PHE A 200 -3.37 9.76 2.80
CA PHE A 200 -4.81 9.91 2.59
C PHE A 200 -5.44 10.95 3.55
N ILE A 201 -5.10 10.89 4.84
CA ILE A 201 -5.56 11.87 5.84
C ILE A 201 -5.04 13.28 5.53
N HIS A 202 -3.85 13.42 4.95
CA HIS A 202 -3.35 14.72 4.49
C HIS A 202 -4.23 15.29 3.37
N ILE A 203 -4.60 14.49 2.37
CA ILE A 203 -5.52 14.91 1.29
C ILE A 203 -6.84 15.40 1.88
N LEU A 204 -7.46 14.63 2.78
CA LEU A 204 -8.72 15.02 3.43
C LEU A 204 -8.63 16.32 4.25
N LYS A 205 -7.42 16.74 4.67
CA LYS A 205 -7.19 18.01 5.36
C LYS A 205 -6.98 19.19 4.42
N MET A 206 -6.57 18.96 3.18
CA MET A 206 -6.33 20.01 2.19
C MET A 206 -7.64 20.63 1.68
N ASP A 207 -8.75 19.89 1.74
CA ASP A 207 -10.09 20.37 1.35
C ASP A 207 -10.78 21.22 2.45
N LYS A 208 -9.99 21.90 3.30
CA LYS A 208 -10.47 22.88 4.30
C LYS A 208 -9.86 24.26 4.09
#